data_AF-A0A7S2K078-F1
#
_entry.id   AF-A0A7S2K078-F1
#
_cell.length_a   1.000
_cell.length_b   1.000
_cell.length_c   1.000
_cell.angle_alpha   90.00
_cell.angle_beta   90.00
_cell.angle_gamma   90.00
#
_symmetry.space_group_name_H-M   'P 1'
#
loop_
_entity.id
_entity.type
_entity.pdbx_description
1 polymer ?
#
loop_
_entity_poly.entity_id
_entity_poly.type
_entity_poly.pdbx_seq_one_letter_code
_entity_poly.pdbx_strand_id
1 'polypeptide(L)'
;AVCPRRSSAGGSEFDFERPPVLDGARLHREVPAERWCVTRVDLAQLRRLAARYVAEGRVAPTELDPFSASDGTVGPCIHTVNAQLIMPITRRAGGASWALMLHPEGLLCDLFVTHGWAEGIFEFIDKVLQSWPPRAHSAYCCMLSNPQCLDISGMLGSPRESPFARALLAAPTMLVVPNHTSSIYSRVWCAYEAFLAFSGHKEVVTASAPTPPLARHVVCMSLLIVVVASIGLFVFSQYAYDIALIAAVDSFVLLGCIGPLFMASFLRPGELTRAILYVNALCSGFAFGWFGSRAVNEGDRIKPWSSG
;
A
#
# COMPACT_ATOMS: atom_id res chain seq x y z
N ALA A 1 -18.04 -21.54 -22.35
CA ALA A 1 -19.18 -20.66 -22.06
C ALA A 1 -18.63 -19.27 -21.80
N VAL A 2 -18.96 -18.29 -22.66
CA VAL A 2 -18.51 -16.90 -22.51
C VAL A 2 -19.39 -16.25 -21.45
N CYS A 3 -18.79 -15.89 -20.30
CA CYS A 3 -19.49 -15.20 -19.23
C CYS A 3 -19.98 -13.83 -19.76
N PRO A 4 -21.27 -13.50 -19.66
CA PRO A 4 -21.77 -12.22 -20.14
C PRO A 4 -21.07 -11.09 -19.38
N ARG A 5 -20.29 -10.27 -20.08
CA ARG A 5 -19.68 -9.06 -19.52
C ARG A 5 -20.81 -8.12 -19.10
N ARG A 6 -21.11 -8.04 -17.79
CA ARG A 6 -21.88 -6.92 -17.24
C ARG A 6 -21.15 -5.63 -17.63
N SER A 7 -21.85 -4.74 -18.33
CA SER A 7 -21.32 -3.44 -18.75
C SER A 7 -20.91 -2.63 -17.52
N SER A 8 -19.62 -2.36 -17.41
CA SER A 8 -18.97 -1.71 -16.27
C SER A 8 -19.19 -0.20 -16.17
N ALA A 9 -20.27 0.34 -16.77
CA ALA A 9 -20.43 1.79 -16.97
C ALA A 9 -21.40 2.47 -15.98
N GLY A 10 -22.02 1.72 -15.07
CA GLY A 10 -22.95 2.28 -14.08
C GLY A 10 -23.09 1.38 -12.87
N GLY A 11 -21.96 1.02 -12.25
CA GLY A 11 -21.94 0.12 -11.09
C GLY A 11 -22.70 0.76 -9.93
N SER A 12 -23.98 0.41 -9.78
CA SER A 12 -24.75 0.72 -8.58
C SER A 12 -23.97 0.21 -7.38
N GLU A 13 -23.68 1.09 -6.43
CA GLU A 13 -23.05 0.72 -5.16
C GLU A 13 -23.88 -0.38 -4.49
N PHE A 14 -23.22 -1.45 -4.04
CA PHE A 14 -23.90 -2.54 -3.36
C PHE A 14 -24.41 -2.04 -2.00
N ASP A 15 -25.70 -2.25 -1.70
CA ASP A 15 -26.29 -1.85 -0.42
C ASP A 15 -25.91 -2.85 0.69
N PHE A 16 -24.80 -2.59 1.38
CA PHE A 16 -24.33 -3.41 2.50
C PHE A 16 -25.20 -3.32 3.77
N GLU A 17 -26.08 -2.32 3.87
CA GLU A 17 -27.02 -2.24 5.00
C GLU A 17 -28.18 -3.22 4.81
N ARG A 18 -28.59 -3.45 3.56
CA ARG A 18 -29.66 -4.39 3.17
C ARG A 18 -29.17 -5.38 2.10
N PRO A 19 -28.24 -6.28 2.45
CA PRO A 19 -27.75 -7.26 1.50
C PRO A 19 -28.88 -8.21 1.07
N PRO A 20 -28.82 -8.78 -0.15
CA PRO A 20 -29.74 -9.83 -0.56
C PRO A 20 -29.62 -11.02 0.40
N VAL A 21 -30.77 -11.59 0.78
CA VAL A 21 -30.82 -12.80 1.61
C VAL A 21 -30.65 -14.02 0.71
N LEU A 22 -29.59 -14.79 0.94
CA LEU A 22 -29.23 -15.97 0.17
C LEU A 22 -29.20 -17.21 1.08
N ASP A 23 -29.37 -18.41 0.53
CA ASP A 23 -29.09 -19.64 1.27
C ASP A 23 -27.58 -19.91 1.27
N GLY A 24 -26.86 -19.31 2.22
CA GLY A 24 -25.42 -19.40 2.30
C GLY A 24 -24.92 -20.84 2.41
N ALA A 25 -25.59 -21.69 3.17
CA ALA A 25 -25.18 -23.08 3.33
C ALA A 25 -25.31 -23.87 2.02
N ARG A 26 -26.39 -23.65 1.27
CA ARG A 26 -26.57 -24.23 -0.07
C ARG A 26 -25.53 -23.71 -1.05
N LEU A 27 -25.28 -22.40 -1.09
CA LEU A 27 -24.31 -21.80 -1.99
C LEU A 27 -22.90 -22.39 -1.82
N HIS A 28 -22.43 -22.59 -0.59
CA HIS A 28 -21.10 -23.20 -0.36
C HIS A 28 -21.05 -24.70 -0.68
N ARG A 29 -22.20 -25.39 -0.80
CA ARG A 29 -22.23 -26.77 -1.30
C ARG A 29 -22.24 -26.83 -2.82
N GLU A 30 -22.94 -25.91 -3.47
CA GLU A 30 -23.14 -25.92 -4.92
C GLU A 30 -22.01 -25.23 -5.69
N VAL A 31 -21.45 -24.16 -5.15
CA VAL A 31 -20.38 -23.39 -5.78
C VAL A 31 -19.03 -23.96 -5.33
N PRO A 32 -18.16 -24.42 -6.25
CA PRO A 32 -16.82 -24.90 -5.91
C PRO A 32 -15.98 -23.84 -5.18
N ALA A 33 -15.14 -24.28 -4.23
CA ALA A 33 -14.33 -23.39 -3.39
C ALA A 33 -13.35 -22.51 -4.17
N GLU A 34 -12.80 -23.03 -5.27
CA GLU A 34 -11.98 -22.30 -6.23
C GLU A 34 -12.73 -21.18 -6.97
N ARG A 35 -14.02 -20.99 -6.68
CA ARG A 35 -14.85 -19.91 -7.20
C ARG A 35 -15.33 -18.89 -6.14
N TRP A 36 -14.90 -19.01 -4.89
CA TRP A 36 -15.31 -18.10 -3.81
C TRP A 36 -14.43 -16.85 -3.80
N CYS A 37 -14.37 -16.12 -4.91
CA CYS A 37 -13.43 -15.03 -5.10
C CYS A 37 -14.11 -13.66 -5.11
N VAL A 38 -13.31 -12.64 -4.81
CA VAL A 38 -13.68 -11.22 -4.87
C VAL A 38 -12.91 -10.52 -5.97
N THR A 39 -13.46 -9.46 -6.53
CA THR A 39 -12.80 -8.61 -7.51
C THR A 39 -12.00 -7.50 -6.85
N ARG A 40 -11.16 -6.83 -7.64
CA ARG A 40 -10.47 -5.59 -7.23
C ARG A 40 -11.46 -4.50 -6.78
N VAL A 41 -12.62 -4.41 -7.41
CA VAL A 41 -13.67 -3.43 -7.08
C VAL A 41 -14.27 -3.73 -5.71
N ASP A 42 -14.52 -5.00 -5.41
CA ASP A 42 -15.10 -5.42 -4.12
C ASP A 42 -14.17 -5.10 -2.95
N LEU A 43 -12.86 -5.33 -3.11
CA LEU A 43 -11.88 -4.94 -2.09
C LEU A 43 -11.83 -3.42 -1.89
N ALA A 44 -11.86 -2.64 -2.97
CA ALA A 44 -11.90 -1.18 -2.86
C ALA A 44 -13.19 -0.69 -2.18
N GLN A 45 -14.33 -1.35 -2.41
CA GLN A 45 -15.58 -1.08 -1.70
C GLN A 45 -15.46 -1.44 -0.22
N LEU A 46 -14.93 -2.62 0.12
CA LEU A 46 -14.69 -3.05 1.50
C LEU A 46 -13.78 -2.06 2.24
N ARG A 47 -12.72 -1.57 1.60
CA ARG A 47 -11.81 -0.55 2.16
C ARG A 47 -12.54 0.72 2.57
N ARG A 48 -13.40 1.24 1.69
CA ARG A 48 -14.22 2.43 1.96
C ARG A 48 -15.26 2.17 3.05
N LEU A 49 -15.92 1.01 2.99
CA LEU A 49 -16.91 0.61 3.98
C LEU A 49 -16.31 0.48 5.38
N ALA A 50 -15.16 -0.18 5.51
CA ALA A 50 -14.45 -0.35 6.78
C ALA A 50 -14.00 1.02 7.34
N ALA A 51 -13.44 1.90 6.50
CA ALA A 51 -13.08 3.25 6.92
C ALA A 51 -14.30 4.06 7.40
N ARG A 52 -15.43 3.98 6.70
CA ARG A 52 -16.68 4.63 7.10
C ARG A 52 -17.17 4.09 8.45
N TYR A 53 -17.21 2.76 8.63
CA TYR A 53 -17.68 2.15 9.86
C TYR A 53 -16.78 2.47 11.07
N VAL A 54 -15.48 2.60 10.86
CA VAL A 54 -14.54 3.09 11.90
C VAL A 54 -14.85 4.55 12.25
N ALA A 55 -15.01 5.42 11.25
CA ALA A 55 -15.33 6.83 11.47
C ALA A 55 -16.68 7.05 12.18
N GLU A 56 -17.66 6.17 11.91
CA GLU A 56 -18.98 6.17 12.56
C GLU A 56 -18.97 5.49 13.94
N GLY A 57 -17.85 4.90 14.39
CA GLY A 57 -17.75 4.15 15.64
C GLY A 57 -18.49 2.81 15.64
N ARG A 58 -18.92 2.32 14.47
CA ARG A 58 -19.56 0.99 14.31
C ARG A 58 -18.56 -0.15 14.34
N VAL A 59 -17.31 0.12 13.96
CA VAL A 59 -16.16 -0.73 14.25
C VAL A 59 -15.32 0.01 15.29
N ALA A 60 -15.26 -0.54 16.50
CA ALA A 60 -14.63 0.06 17.67
C ALA A 60 -13.40 -0.75 18.12
N PRO A 61 -12.37 -0.08 18.69
CA PRO A 61 -11.22 -0.75 19.28
C PRO A 61 -11.60 -1.78 20.34
N THR A 62 -10.81 -2.83 20.46
CA THR A 62 -10.98 -3.87 21.50
C THR A 62 -9.72 -3.98 22.34
N GLU A 63 -9.77 -4.70 23.46
CA GLU A 63 -8.57 -4.94 24.28
C GLU A 63 -7.45 -5.65 23.50
N LEU A 64 -7.82 -6.54 22.56
CA LEU A 64 -6.88 -7.29 21.73
C LEU A 64 -6.45 -6.53 20.47
N ASP A 65 -7.12 -5.42 20.15
CA ASP A 65 -6.88 -4.60 18.96
C ASP A 65 -7.13 -3.12 19.28
N PRO A 66 -6.20 -2.46 19.99
CA PRO A 66 -6.33 -1.07 20.41
C PRO A 66 -5.97 -0.10 19.26
N PHE A 67 -6.61 -0.26 18.11
CA PHE A 67 -6.35 0.60 16.95
C PHE A 67 -6.86 2.03 17.17
N SER A 68 -6.26 3.01 16.47
CA SER A 68 -6.76 4.39 16.49
C SER A 68 -7.80 4.61 15.40
N ALA A 69 -8.97 5.16 15.74
CA ALA A 69 -9.98 5.52 14.74
C ALA A 69 -9.51 6.61 13.75
N SER A 70 -8.48 7.38 14.11
CA SER A 70 -7.86 8.38 13.22
C SER A 70 -6.77 7.79 12.33
N ASP A 71 -6.42 6.51 12.49
CA ASP A 71 -5.42 5.87 11.66
C ASP A 71 -6.01 5.45 10.31
N GLY A 72 -5.61 6.18 9.27
CA GLY A 72 -6.02 5.91 7.89
C GLY A 72 -5.14 4.90 7.15
N THR A 73 -4.04 4.42 7.74
CA THR A 73 -3.03 3.60 7.04
C THR A 73 -3.08 2.12 7.42
N VAL A 74 -3.16 1.78 8.72
CA VAL A 74 -3.19 0.38 9.18
C VAL A 74 -4.62 -0.05 9.45
N GLY A 75 -5.33 0.69 10.30
CA GLY A 75 -6.72 0.41 10.67
C GLY A 75 -6.87 -0.80 11.60
N PRO A 76 -8.12 -1.21 11.92
CA PRO A 76 -8.40 -2.38 12.76
C PRO A 76 -7.83 -3.65 12.15
N CYS A 77 -7.41 -4.59 12.99
CA CYS A 77 -7.00 -5.90 12.52
C CYS A 77 -8.18 -6.68 11.91
N ILE A 78 -7.87 -7.66 11.07
CA ILE A 78 -8.87 -8.45 10.35
C ILE A 78 -9.79 -9.22 11.32
N HIS A 79 -9.32 -9.65 12.50
CA HIS A 79 -10.20 -10.24 13.52
C HIS A 79 -11.34 -9.30 13.92
N THR A 80 -11.02 -8.04 14.21
CA THR A 80 -11.98 -7.01 14.61
C THR A 80 -12.97 -6.71 13.49
N VAL A 81 -12.46 -6.51 12.26
CA VAL A 81 -13.31 -6.26 11.09
C VAL A 81 -14.20 -7.44 10.78
N ASN A 82 -13.70 -8.67 10.93
CA ASN A 82 -14.51 -9.85 10.71
C ASN A 82 -15.69 -9.91 11.69
N ALA A 83 -15.41 -9.73 12.98
CA ALA A 83 -16.41 -9.81 14.04
C ALA A 83 -17.45 -8.67 13.99
N GLN A 84 -17.00 -7.44 13.73
CA GLN A 84 -17.85 -6.24 13.85
C GLN A 84 -18.45 -5.75 12.52
N LEU A 85 -17.90 -6.19 11.37
CA LEU A 85 -18.37 -5.75 10.04
C LEU A 85 -18.77 -6.91 9.13
N ILE A 86 -17.85 -7.84 8.85
CA ILE A 86 -18.08 -8.89 7.84
C ILE A 86 -19.16 -9.87 8.31
N MET A 87 -19.04 -10.42 9.51
CA MET A 87 -20.00 -11.38 10.07
C MET A 87 -21.41 -10.78 10.21
N PRO A 88 -21.60 -9.56 10.77
CA PRO A 88 -22.94 -8.96 10.85
C PRO A 88 -23.61 -8.79 9.48
N ILE A 89 -22.87 -8.35 8.45
CA ILE A 89 -23.41 -8.17 7.09
C ILE A 89 -23.73 -9.53 6.46
N THR A 90 -22.78 -10.45 6.46
CA THR A 90 -22.94 -11.78 5.85
C THR A 90 -24.01 -12.63 6.55
N ARG A 91 -24.20 -12.46 7.86
CA ARG A 91 -25.30 -13.10 8.60
C ARG A 91 -26.67 -12.59 8.13
N ARG A 92 -26.83 -11.27 7.93
CA ARG A 92 -28.07 -10.70 7.34
C ARG A 92 -28.30 -11.18 5.91
N ALA A 93 -27.23 -11.46 5.18
CA ALA A 93 -27.29 -12.07 3.85
C ALA A 93 -27.57 -13.58 3.84
N GLY A 94 -27.95 -14.18 4.98
CA GLY A 94 -28.27 -15.60 5.09
C GLY A 94 -27.03 -16.52 5.21
N GLY A 95 -25.91 -15.99 5.71
CA GLY A 95 -24.71 -16.76 6.06
C GLY A 95 -23.78 -17.09 4.89
N ALA A 96 -24.02 -16.51 3.71
CA ALA A 96 -23.09 -16.59 2.58
C ALA A 96 -21.74 -15.93 2.94
N SER A 97 -20.62 -16.38 2.36
CA SER A 97 -19.35 -15.66 2.50
C SER A 97 -19.46 -14.31 1.82
N TRP A 98 -18.56 -13.38 2.14
CA TRP A 98 -18.55 -12.08 1.48
C TRP A 98 -18.45 -12.23 -0.05
N ALA A 99 -17.61 -13.16 -0.52
CA ALA A 99 -17.47 -13.47 -1.94
C ALA A 99 -18.78 -13.96 -2.58
N LEU A 100 -19.44 -14.98 -1.99
CA LEU A 100 -20.67 -15.54 -2.56
C LEU A 100 -21.90 -14.66 -2.34
N MET A 101 -21.86 -13.74 -1.36
CA MET A 101 -22.87 -12.69 -1.20
C MET A 101 -22.84 -11.71 -2.37
N LEU A 102 -21.65 -11.35 -2.86
CA LEU A 102 -21.48 -10.45 -4.00
C LEU A 102 -21.62 -11.16 -5.34
N HIS A 103 -21.14 -12.40 -5.43
CA HIS A 103 -21.10 -13.21 -6.65
C HIS A 103 -21.67 -14.61 -6.40
N PRO A 104 -23.00 -14.78 -6.37
CA PRO A 104 -23.64 -16.06 -6.06
C PRO A 104 -23.27 -17.19 -7.03
N GLU A 105 -22.91 -16.87 -8.27
CA GLU A 105 -22.45 -17.83 -9.29
C GLU A 105 -20.96 -18.20 -9.14
N GLY A 106 -20.23 -17.45 -8.30
CA GLY A 106 -18.79 -17.58 -8.09
C GLY A 106 -17.93 -17.00 -9.22
N LEU A 107 -16.66 -16.72 -8.90
CA LEU A 107 -15.65 -16.16 -9.80
C LEU A 107 -14.42 -17.05 -9.82
N LEU A 108 -13.90 -17.41 -10.99
CA LEU A 108 -12.69 -18.23 -11.10
C LEU A 108 -11.49 -17.56 -10.41
N CYS A 109 -10.81 -18.31 -9.53
CA CYS A 109 -9.65 -17.81 -8.78
C CYS A 109 -8.43 -17.58 -9.68
N ASP A 110 -8.11 -16.31 -9.96
CA ASP A 110 -6.89 -15.93 -10.69
C ASP A 110 -5.73 -15.61 -9.74
N LEU A 111 -6.04 -15.22 -8.50
CA LEU A 111 -5.08 -14.79 -7.50
C LEU A 111 -5.42 -15.41 -6.15
N PHE A 112 -4.49 -16.15 -5.56
CA PHE A 112 -4.64 -16.59 -4.16
C PHE A 112 -3.89 -15.62 -3.23
N VAL A 113 -4.56 -15.06 -2.23
CA VAL A 113 -3.95 -14.10 -1.29
C VAL A 113 -3.72 -14.78 0.07
N THR A 114 -2.45 -14.95 0.45
CA THR A 114 -2.10 -15.38 1.83
C THR A 114 -1.80 -14.17 2.70
N HIS A 115 -2.32 -14.18 3.93
CA HIS A 115 -2.18 -13.07 4.86
C HIS A 115 -2.38 -13.48 6.33
N GLY A 116 -1.92 -12.61 7.23
CA GLY A 116 -2.17 -12.73 8.67
C GLY A 116 -3.54 -12.12 9.04
N TRP A 117 -4.20 -12.65 10.08
CA TRP A 117 -5.43 -12.03 10.60
C TRP A 117 -5.17 -10.91 11.62
N ALA A 118 -3.96 -10.85 12.17
CA ALA A 118 -3.51 -9.74 13.02
C ALA A 118 -3.12 -8.49 12.20
N GLU A 119 -3.14 -8.57 10.87
CA GLU A 119 -2.85 -7.44 9.98
C GLU A 119 -4.00 -6.43 10.00
N GLY A 120 -3.64 -5.13 9.94
CA GLY A 120 -4.59 -4.04 9.76
C GLY A 120 -5.28 -4.10 8.40
N ILE A 121 -6.62 -3.99 8.39
CA ILE A 121 -7.42 -4.16 7.17
C ILE A 121 -7.10 -3.11 6.10
N PHE A 122 -6.73 -1.89 6.48
CA PHE A 122 -6.41 -0.83 5.53
C PHE A 122 -5.10 -1.14 4.83
N GLU A 123 -4.08 -1.47 5.61
CA GLU A 123 -2.76 -1.88 5.11
C GLU A 123 -2.88 -3.09 4.18
N PHE A 124 -3.63 -4.12 4.60
CA PHE A 124 -3.88 -5.33 3.82
C PHE A 124 -4.48 -5.00 2.45
N ILE A 125 -5.64 -4.30 2.44
CA ILE A 125 -6.35 -4.04 1.19
C ILE A 125 -5.49 -3.14 0.28
N ASP A 126 -4.87 -2.12 0.83
CA ASP A 126 -4.09 -1.15 0.04
C ASP A 126 -2.88 -1.85 -0.63
N LYS A 127 -2.20 -2.77 0.07
CA LYS A 127 -1.14 -3.62 -0.50
C LYS A 127 -1.64 -4.57 -1.59
N VAL A 128 -2.77 -5.22 -1.35
CA VAL A 128 -3.37 -6.14 -2.34
C VAL A 128 -3.78 -5.38 -3.59
N LEU A 129 -4.42 -4.22 -3.46
CA LEU A 129 -4.83 -3.38 -4.59
C LEU A 129 -3.64 -2.81 -5.37
N GLN A 130 -2.56 -2.46 -4.67
CA GLN A 130 -1.31 -1.99 -5.29
C GLN A 130 -0.60 -3.11 -6.06
N SER A 131 -0.60 -4.32 -5.50
CA SER A 131 0.16 -5.47 -6.01
C SER A 131 -0.68 -6.43 -6.86
N TRP A 132 -1.91 -6.01 -7.21
CA TRP A 132 -2.84 -6.82 -7.99
C TRP A 132 -2.29 -7.08 -9.39
N PRO A 133 -2.04 -8.35 -9.79
CA PRO A 133 -1.47 -8.65 -11.10
C PRO A 133 -2.38 -8.16 -12.24
N PRO A 134 -1.84 -7.53 -13.31
CA PRO A 134 -2.67 -6.95 -14.38
C PRO A 134 -3.63 -7.93 -15.07
N ARG A 135 -3.31 -9.23 -15.07
CA ARG A 135 -4.10 -10.30 -15.70
C ARG A 135 -5.08 -10.99 -14.75
N ALA A 136 -5.02 -10.71 -13.45
CA ALA A 136 -5.93 -11.30 -12.48
C ALA A 136 -7.24 -10.49 -12.44
N HIS A 137 -8.38 -11.17 -12.51
CA HIS A 137 -9.70 -10.54 -12.41
C HIS A 137 -10.32 -10.72 -11.04
N SER A 138 -10.06 -11.86 -10.39
CA SER A 138 -10.56 -12.16 -9.06
C SER A 138 -9.51 -12.79 -8.16
N ALA A 139 -9.72 -12.65 -6.85
CA ALA A 139 -8.84 -13.15 -5.82
C ALA A 139 -9.59 -13.94 -4.75
N TYR A 140 -8.98 -15.04 -4.29
CA TYR A 140 -9.39 -15.71 -3.07
C TYR A 140 -8.67 -15.09 -1.88
N CYS A 141 -9.43 -14.60 -0.90
CA CYS A 141 -8.92 -14.03 0.35
C CYS A 141 -9.67 -14.70 1.50
N CYS A 142 -8.98 -15.46 2.37
CA CYS A 142 -9.63 -16.39 3.30
C CYS A 142 -10.72 -15.74 4.19
N MET A 143 -10.54 -14.49 4.63
CA MET A 143 -11.51 -13.74 5.45
C MET A 143 -12.80 -13.36 4.69
N LEU A 144 -12.77 -13.32 3.36
CA LEU A 144 -13.89 -12.94 2.49
C LEU A 144 -14.50 -14.14 1.76
N SER A 145 -13.66 -15.12 1.45
CA SER A 145 -14.02 -16.28 0.65
C SER A 145 -14.70 -17.37 1.47
N ASN A 146 -14.21 -17.64 2.68
CA ASN A 146 -14.81 -18.67 3.54
C ASN A 146 -16.05 -18.13 4.25
N PRO A 147 -17.04 -19.00 4.54
CA PRO A 147 -18.19 -18.59 5.33
C PRO A 147 -17.76 -18.27 6.75
N GLN A 148 -17.87 -17.00 7.14
CA GLN A 148 -17.50 -16.53 8.47
C GLN A 148 -18.60 -16.78 9.51
N CYS A 149 -19.83 -17.06 9.05
CA CYS A 149 -21.01 -17.25 9.89
C CYS A 149 -21.46 -18.71 10.02
N LEU A 150 -20.79 -19.65 9.35
CA LEU A 150 -21.12 -21.08 9.38
C LEU A 150 -20.03 -21.86 10.12
N ASP A 151 -20.35 -23.07 10.55
CA ASP A 151 -19.34 -23.99 11.06
C ASP A 151 -18.48 -24.52 9.91
N ILE A 152 -17.22 -24.10 9.89
CA ILE A 152 -16.22 -24.52 8.88
C ILE A 152 -15.35 -25.69 9.36
N SER A 153 -15.56 -26.22 10.57
CA SER A 153 -14.72 -27.29 11.14
C SER A 153 -14.60 -28.49 10.19
N GLY A 154 -15.72 -28.91 9.59
CA GLY A 154 -15.76 -29.98 8.59
C GLY A 154 -14.99 -29.64 7.31
N MET A 155 -14.97 -28.38 6.89
CA MET A 155 -14.20 -27.92 5.71
C MET A 155 -12.69 -27.89 5.95
N LEU A 156 -12.27 -27.88 7.22
CA LEU A 156 -10.87 -27.82 7.63
C LEU A 156 -10.31 -29.17 8.08
N GLY A 157 -11.16 -30.22 8.15
CA GLY A 157 -10.76 -31.54 8.62
C GLY A 157 -9.71 -32.24 7.74
N SER A 158 -9.65 -31.88 6.45
CA SER A 158 -8.68 -32.38 5.48
C SER A 158 -7.95 -31.20 4.84
N PRO A 159 -6.72 -30.85 5.29
CA PRO A 159 -6.01 -29.68 4.79
C PRO A 159 -5.83 -29.61 3.28
N ARG A 160 -5.69 -30.76 2.60
CA ARG A 160 -5.55 -30.84 1.14
C ARG A 160 -6.86 -30.60 0.39
N GLU A 161 -7.99 -30.95 1.00
CA GLU A 161 -9.32 -30.81 0.41
C GLU A 161 -10.03 -29.54 0.88
N SER A 162 -9.36 -28.76 1.73
CA SER A 162 -9.91 -27.53 2.26
C SER A 162 -10.22 -26.52 1.14
N PRO A 163 -11.17 -25.61 1.38
CA PRO A 163 -11.52 -24.59 0.38
C PRO A 163 -10.33 -23.76 -0.09
N PHE A 164 -9.42 -23.38 0.81
CA PHE A 164 -8.26 -22.58 0.46
C PHE A 164 -7.22 -23.39 -0.31
N ALA A 165 -7.02 -24.69 -0.01
CA ALA A 165 -6.12 -25.53 -0.78
C ALA A 165 -6.63 -25.70 -2.21
N ARG A 166 -7.94 -25.93 -2.39
CA ARG A 166 -8.56 -26.00 -3.72
C ARG A 166 -8.41 -24.69 -4.50
N ALA A 167 -8.67 -23.56 -3.86
CA ALA A 167 -8.51 -22.25 -4.49
C ALA A 167 -7.04 -21.96 -4.87
N LEU A 168 -6.08 -22.26 -4.00
CA LEU A 168 -4.66 -22.07 -4.26
C LEU A 168 -4.16 -22.98 -5.39
N LEU A 169 -4.61 -24.22 -5.44
CA LEU A 169 -4.27 -25.15 -6.52
C LEU A 169 -4.87 -24.72 -7.86
N ALA A 170 -6.03 -24.06 -7.87
CA ALA A 170 -6.64 -23.50 -9.08
C ALA A 170 -5.96 -22.20 -9.55
N ALA A 171 -5.49 -21.36 -8.62
CA ALA A 171 -4.88 -20.07 -8.95
C ALA A 171 -3.51 -20.24 -9.67
N PRO A 172 -3.22 -19.45 -10.71
CA PRO A 172 -1.88 -19.39 -11.31
C PRO A 172 -0.85 -18.67 -10.43
N THR A 173 -1.29 -17.65 -9.68
CA THR A 173 -0.42 -16.77 -8.90
C THR A 173 -0.88 -16.71 -7.45
N MET A 174 0.08 -16.73 -6.53
CA MET A 174 -0.10 -16.49 -5.10
C MET A 174 0.53 -15.15 -4.72
N LEU A 175 -0.24 -14.29 -4.06
CA LEU A 175 0.21 -13.03 -3.48
C LEU A 175 0.38 -13.18 -1.97
N VAL A 176 1.62 -13.02 -1.51
CA VAL A 176 2.00 -12.98 -0.09
C VAL A 176 1.87 -11.55 0.41
N VAL A 177 1.02 -11.32 1.41
CA VAL A 177 0.84 -9.98 1.99
C VAL A 177 1.56 -9.90 3.34
N PRO A 178 2.78 -9.33 3.40
CA PRO A 178 3.46 -9.08 4.66
C PRO A 178 2.76 -7.93 5.40
N ASN A 179 2.82 -7.92 6.72
CA ASN A 179 2.28 -6.86 7.57
C ASN A 179 3.33 -6.35 8.57
N HIS A 180 3.05 -5.21 9.21
CA HIS A 180 3.94 -4.61 10.20
C HIS A 180 3.90 -5.28 11.58
N THR A 181 2.87 -6.09 11.86
CA THR A 181 2.59 -6.64 13.19
C THR A 181 3.35 -7.93 13.47
N SER A 182 3.41 -8.85 12.49
CA SER A 182 4.01 -10.17 12.65
C SER A 182 4.36 -10.82 11.31
N SER A 183 5.28 -11.80 11.35
CA SER A 183 5.48 -12.69 10.22
C SER A 183 4.22 -13.52 9.96
N ILE A 184 3.68 -13.49 8.73
CA ILE A 184 2.51 -14.30 8.39
C ILE A 184 2.78 -15.80 8.54
N TYR A 185 4.05 -16.23 8.39
CA TYR A 185 4.46 -17.62 8.53
C TYR A 185 4.53 -18.12 9.97
N SER A 186 4.30 -17.25 10.95
CA SER A 186 4.00 -17.68 12.33
C SER A 186 2.67 -18.44 12.41
N ARG A 187 1.80 -18.32 11.40
CA ARG A 187 0.54 -19.04 11.29
C ARG A 187 0.74 -20.30 10.45
N VAL A 188 0.41 -21.45 11.03
CA VAL A 188 0.55 -22.77 10.39
C VAL A 188 -0.13 -22.84 9.01
N TRP A 189 -1.29 -22.20 8.85
CA TRP A 189 -2.01 -22.17 7.57
C TRP A 189 -1.26 -21.40 6.48
N CYS A 190 -0.66 -20.24 6.79
CA CYS A 190 0.12 -19.48 5.83
C CYS A 190 1.40 -20.23 5.42
N ALA A 191 2.04 -20.93 6.36
CA ALA A 191 3.18 -21.81 6.05
C ALA A 191 2.76 -22.97 5.13
N TYR A 192 1.60 -23.57 5.39
CA TYR A 192 1.05 -24.64 4.57
C TYR A 192 0.67 -24.15 3.16
N GLU A 193 0.05 -22.96 3.03
CA GLU A 193 -0.24 -22.32 1.75
C GLU A 193 1.03 -22.10 0.93
N ALA A 194 2.10 -21.60 1.56
CA ALA A 194 3.39 -21.42 0.89
C ALA A 194 3.99 -22.76 0.43
N PHE A 195 3.89 -23.81 1.25
CA PHE A 195 4.30 -25.16 0.86
C PHE A 195 3.51 -25.68 -0.35
N LEU A 196 2.19 -25.49 -0.38
CA LEU A 196 1.36 -25.90 -1.52
C LEU A 196 1.72 -25.13 -2.79
N ALA A 197 1.94 -23.82 -2.67
CA ALA A 197 2.33 -23.00 -3.82
C ALA A 197 3.70 -23.39 -4.37
N PHE A 198 4.67 -23.62 -3.50
CA PHE A 198 5.99 -24.12 -3.88
C PHE A 198 5.88 -25.49 -4.58
N SER A 199 5.16 -26.43 -3.98
CA SER A 199 4.98 -27.78 -4.52
C SER A 199 4.21 -27.80 -5.84
N GLY A 200 3.26 -26.88 -6.02
CA GLY A 200 2.47 -26.71 -7.23
C GLY A 200 3.13 -25.82 -8.29
N HIS A 201 4.40 -25.43 -8.12
CA HIS A 201 5.14 -24.53 -9.01
C HIS A 201 4.37 -23.24 -9.35
N LYS A 202 3.68 -22.67 -8.35
CA LYS A 202 2.92 -21.43 -8.51
C LYS A 202 3.86 -20.23 -8.59
N GLU A 203 3.44 -19.20 -9.32
CA GLU A 203 4.10 -17.91 -9.23
C GLU A 203 3.81 -17.29 -7.87
N VAL A 204 4.85 -17.02 -7.08
CA VAL A 204 4.70 -16.40 -5.75
C VAL A 204 5.26 -14.98 -5.82
N VAL A 205 4.39 -14.00 -5.58
CA VAL A 205 4.74 -12.58 -5.54
C VAL A 205 4.50 -12.02 -4.14
N THR A 206 5.34 -11.08 -3.70
CA THR A 206 5.18 -10.41 -2.40
C THR A 206 4.55 -9.03 -2.61
N ALA A 207 3.49 -8.74 -1.87
CA ALA A 207 2.80 -7.47 -1.94
C ALA A 207 3.68 -6.33 -1.43
N SER A 208 3.61 -5.20 -2.12
CA SER A 208 4.27 -3.95 -1.75
C SER A 208 3.24 -2.94 -1.24
N ALA A 209 3.64 -2.13 -0.27
CA ALA A 209 2.84 -0.99 0.16
C ALA A 209 2.61 -0.03 -1.03
N PRO A 210 1.47 0.68 -1.08
CA PRO A 210 1.30 1.78 -2.02
C PRO A 210 2.47 2.73 -1.91
N THR A 211 3.16 2.98 -3.01
CA THR A 211 4.13 4.07 -3.03
C THR A 211 3.33 5.37 -2.90
N PRO A 212 3.73 6.27 -1.98
CA PRO A 212 3.09 7.58 -1.94
C PRO A 212 3.18 8.18 -3.35
N PRO A 213 2.10 8.77 -3.86
CA PRO A 213 1.99 9.10 -5.28
C PRO A 213 3.22 9.88 -5.70
N LEU A 214 3.98 9.32 -6.64
CA LEU A 214 5.20 9.93 -7.16
C LEU A 214 4.91 11.37 -7.59
N ALA A 215 3.71 11.63 -8.14
CA ALA A 215 3.23 12.97 -8.46
C ALA A 215 3.27 13.95 -7.27
N ARG A 216 2.89 13.54 -6.05
CA ARG A 216 2.99 14.42 -4.88
C ARG A 216 4.44 14.73 -4.54
N HIS A 217 5.31 13.73 -4.60
CA HIS A 217 6.75 13.94 -4.39
C HIS A 217 7.32 14.87 -5.47
N VAL A 218 7.01 14.62 -6.73
CA VAL A 218 7.44 15.45 -7.85
C VAL A 218 6.92 16.88 -7.68
N VAL A 219 5.63 17.09 -7.38
CA VAL A 219 5.06 18.42 -7.15
C VAL A 219 5.72 19.13 -5.97
N CYS A 220 5.88 18.46 -4.83
CA CYS A 220 6.56 19.04 -3.66
C CYS A 220 8.02 19.40 -3.97
N MET A 221 8.75 18.53 -4.67
CA MET A 221 10.13 18.80 -5.09
C MET A 221 10.20 19.94 -6.10
N SER A 222 9.29 20.00 -7.07
CA SER A 222 9.20 21.10 -8.03
C SER A 222 8.91 22.44 -7.35
N LEU A 223 7.97 22.47 -6.39
CA LEU A 223 7.68 23.68 -5.60
C LEU A 223 8.89 24.13 -4.78
N LEU A 224 9.60 23.20 -4.15
CA LEU A 224 10.82 23.50 -3.40
C LEU A 224 11.90 24.12 -4.30
N ILE A 225 12.11 23.55 -5.49
CA ILE A 225 13.06 24.08 -6.49
C ILE A 225 12.70 25.51 -6.88
N VAL A 226 11.42 25.80 -7.12
CA VAL A 226 10.94 27.15 -7.46
C VAL A 226 11.19 28.14 -6.32
N VAL A 227 10.91 27.75 -5.07
CA VAL A 227 11.17 28.60 -3.90
C VAL A 227 12.65 28.91 -3.74
N VAL A 228 13.52 27.89 -3.84
CA VAL A 228 14.97 28.07 -3.75
C VAL A 228 15.49 28.97 -4.87
N ALA A 229 15.05 28.75 -6.11
CA ALA A 229 15.41 29.60 -7.25
C ALA A 229 14.95 31.04 -7.06
N SER A 230 13.74 31.25 -6.54
CA SER A 230 13.19 32.59 -6.28
C SER A 230 13.97 33.34 -5.20
N ILE A 231 14.35 32.66 -4.12
CA ILE A 231 15.21 33.23 -3.07
C ILE A 231 16.59 33.56 -3.65
N GLY A 232 17.17 32.67 -4.46
CA GLY A 232 18.43 32.91 -5.15
C GLY A 232 18.39 34.17 -6.03
N LEU A 233 17.34 34.32 -6.84
CA LEU A 233 17.12 35.50 -7.67
C LEU A 233 16.88 36.78 -6.84
N PHE A 234 16.14 36.68 -5.73
CA PHE A 234 15.94 37.81 -4.83
C PHE A 234 17.24 38.27 -4.19
N VAL A 235 18.02 37.34 -3.61
CA VAL A 235 19.34 37.64 -3.05
C VAL A 235 20.25 38.23 -4.13
N PHE A 236 20.28 37.64 -5.33
CA PHE A 236 20.99 38.18 -6.47
C PHE A 236 20.63 39.65 -6.75
N SER A 237 19.33 39.98 -6.73
CA SER A 237 18.87 41.36 -6.96
C SER A 237 19.33 42.35 -5.88
N GLN A 238 19.54 41.88 -4.64
CA GLN A 238 20.00 42.72 -3.53
C GLN A 238 21.52 42.93 -3.52
N TYR A 239 22.29 41.99 -4.09
CA TYR A 239 23.76 41.98 -4.03
C TYR A 239 24.43 42.19 -5.40
N ALA A 240 23.78 42.90 -6.31
CA ALA A 240 24.15 43.09 -7.72
C ALA A 240 25.47 43.85 -8.01
N TYR A 241 26.50 43.77 -7.16
CA TYR A 241 27.76 44.50 -7.33
C TYR A 241 29.02 43.65 -7.44
N ASP A 242 28.97 42.32 -7.40
CA ASP A 242 30.19 41.51 -7.58
C ASP A 242 30.00 40.30 -8.52
N ILE A 243 30.30 40.52 -9.79
CA ILE A 243 30.14 39.56 -10.92
C ILE A 243 30.90 38.24 -10.69
N ALA A 244 31.99 38.27 -9.93
CA ALA A 244 32.77 37.07 -9.61
C ALA A 244 32.08 36.14 -8.60
N LEU A 245 31.30 36.69 -7.65
CA LEU A 245 30.50 35.90 -6.72
C LEU A 245 29.32 35.23 -7.44
N ILE A 246 28.77 35.91 -8.44
CA ILE A 246 27.64 35.48 -9.26
C ILE A 246 27.97 34.21 -10.05
N ALA A 247 29.08 34.18 -10.80
CA ALA A 247 29.47 33.00 -11.59
C ALA A 247 29.75 31.76 -10.75
N ALA A 248 30.23 31.95 -9.51
CA ALA A 248 30.47 30.87 -8.56
C ALA A 248 29.16 30.30 -7.97
N VAL A 249 28.18 31.15 -7.65
CA VAL A 249 26.89 30.72 -7.11
C VAL A 249 26.05 30.02 -8.19
N ASP A 250 25.99 30.53 -9.42
CA ASP A 250 25.22 29.90 -10.50
C ASP A 250 25.77 28.53 -10.88
N SER A 251 27.09 28.38 -11.00
CA SER A 251 27.73 27.08 -11.24
C SER A 251 27.44 26.08 -10.12
N PHE A 252 27.31 26.57 -8.88
CA PHE A 252 27.04 25.76 -7.70
C PHE A 252 25.57 25.30 -7.61
N VAL A 253 24.61 26.16 -7.95
CA VAL A 253 23.19 25.78 -8.03
C VAL A 253 22.95 24.80 -9.19
N LEU A 254 23.57 25.03 -10.35
CA LEU A 254 23.46 24.13 -11.51
C LEU A 254 24.08 22.74 -11.23
N LEU A 255 25.31 22.68 -10.71
CA LEU A 255 25.94 21.38 -10.38
C LEU A 255 25.32 20.72 -9.13
N GLY A 256 24.98 21.50 -8.11
CA GLY A 256 24.55 20.99 -6.80
C GLY A 256 23.07 20.62 -6.73
N CYS A 257 22.21 21.22 -7.56
CA CYS A 257 20.77 20.94 -7.54
C CYS A 257 20.31 20.14 -8.76
N ILE A 258 20.80 20.45 -9.97
CA ILE A 258 20.26 19.83 -11.20
C ILE A 258 20.94 18.49 -11.53
N GLY A 259 22.26 18.40 -11.36
CA GLY A 259 23.00 17.14 -11.53
C GLY A 259 22.45 15.97 -10.70
N PRO A 260 22.15 16.16 -9.41
CA PRO A 260 21.64 15.10 -8.55
C PRO A 260 20.19 14.74 -8.86
N LEU A 261 19.35 15.70 -9.27
CA LEU A 261 17.98 15.45 -9.75
C LEU A 261 17.95 14.68 -11.08
N PHE A 262 18.93 14.93 -11.96
CA PHE A 262 19.08 14.18 -13.21
C PHE A 262 19.54 12.73 -12.94
N MET A 263 20.55 12.54 -12.08
CA MET A 263 21.02 11.19 -11.70
C MET A 263 19.97 10.41 -10.88
N ALA A 264 19.23 11.12 -10.04
CA ALA A 264 18.06 10.63 -9.29
C ALA A 264 16.99 10.00 -10.20
N SER A 265 16.79 10.52 -11.41
CA SER A 265 15.78 10.00 -12.33
C SER A 265 16.05 8.56 -12.82
N PHE A 266 17.27 8.02 -12.61
CA PHE A 266 17.66 6.67 -12.99
C PHE A 266 17.72 5.66 -11.83
N LEU A 267 17.49 6.08 -10.58
CA LEU A 267 17.62 5.21 -9.39
C LEU A 267 16.27 4.82 -8.80
N ARG A 268 16.19 3.61 -8.21
CA ARG A 268 14.96 3.10 -7.59
C ARG A 268 14.57 3.96 -6.37
N PRO A 269 13.27 4.14 -6.06
CA PRO A 269 12.79 5.12 -5.07
C PRO A 269 13.39 5.03 -3.66
N GLY A 270 13.84 3.86 -3.22
CA GLY A 270 14.53 3.70 -1.92
C GLY A 270 16.01 4.11 -1.93
N GLU A 271 16.69 3.98 -3.07
CA GLU A 271 18.08 4.41 -3.25
C GLU A 271 18.15 5.90 -3.61
N LEU A 272 17.12 6.40 -4.30
CA LEU A 272 16.92 7.79 -4.67
C LEU A 272 17.01 8.74 -3.47
N THR A 273 16.24 8.47 -2.42
CA THR A 273 16.21 9.32 -1.22
C THR A 273 17.56 9.33 -0.51
N ARG A 274 18.25 8.18 -0.48
CA ARG A 274 19.61 8.08 0.07
C ARG A 274 20.61 8.87 -0.77
N ALA A 275 20.58 8.73 -2.09
CA ALA A 275 21.46 9.46 -3.00
C ALA A 275 21.25 10.98 -2.91
N ILE A 276 20.00 11.44 -2.87
CA ILE A 276 19.68 12.87 -2.71
C ILE A 276 20.22 13.41 -1.37
N LEU A 277 20.05 12.67 -0.27
CA LEU A 277 20.60 13.06 1.04
C LEU A 277 22.14 13.12 1.04
N TYR A 278 22.81 12.13 0.45
CA TYR A 278 24.28 12.11 0.36
C TYR A 278 24.82 13.26 -0.48
N VAL A 279 24.19 13.54 -1.62
CA VAL A 279 24.66 14.61 -2.49
C VAL A 279 24.40 15.98 -1.86
N ASN A 280 23.24 16.18 -1.23
CA ASN A 280 22.96 17.45 -0.55
C ASN A 280 23.93 17.69 0.63
N ALA A 281 24.31 16.63 1.36
CA ALA A 281 25.33 16.71 2.41
C ALA A 281 26.73 17.03 1.84
N LEU A 282 27.12 16.43 0.71
CA LEU A 282 28.38 16.71 0.03
C LEU A 282 28.44 18.16 -0.49
N CYS A 283 27.38 18.64 -1.14
CA CYS A 283 27.30 20.01 -1.62
C CYS A 283 27.35 21.00 -0.44
N SER A 284 26.58 20.77 0.63
CA SER A 284 26.59 21.64 1.81
C SER A 284 27.97 21.69 2.48
N GLY A 285 28.65 20.55 2.63
CA GLY A 285 30.00 20.48 3.19
C GLY A 285 31.03 21.26 2.36
N PHE A 286 30.93 21.21 1.03
CA PHE A 286 31.81 21.94 0.14
C PHE A 286 31.58 23.47 0.24
N ALA A 287 30.32 23.90 0.35
CA ALA A 287 29.98 25.33 0.53
C ALA A 287 30.56 25.89 1.85
N PHE A 288 30.34 25.20 2.97
CA PHE A 288 30.88 25.63 4.26
C PHE A 288 32.41 25.65 4.28
N GLY A 289 33.07 24.65 3.68
CA GLY A 289 34.53 24.63 3.55
C GLY A 289 35.07 25.77 2.70
N TRP A 290 34.41 26.11 1.59
CA TRP A 290 34.80 27.20 0.72
C TRP A 290 34.62 28.58 1.37
N PHE A 291 33.44 28.84 1.95
CA PHE A 291 33.18 30.11 2.66
C PHE A 291 34.07 30.28 3.89
N GLY A 292 34.31 29.21 4.66
CA GLY A 292 35.24 29.23 5.79
C GLY A 292 36.67 29.55 5.37
N SER A 293 37.17 28.91 4.30
CA SER A 293 38.50 29.17 3.74
C SER A 293 38.66 30.61 3.24
N ARG A 294 37.61 31.17 2.62
CA ARG A 294 37.64 32.57 2.15
C ARG A 294 37.58 33.59 3.28
N ALA A 295 36.74 33.35 4.29
CA ALA A 295 36.66 34.21 5.46
C ALA A 295 38.00 34.27 6.23
N VAL A 296 38.71 33.14 6.33
CA VAL A 296 40.07 33.09 6.91
C VAL A 296 41.06 33.89 6.07
N ASN A 297 41.07 33.71 4.75
CA ASN A 297 41.99 34.44 3.85
C ASN A 297 41.71 35.95 3.74
N GLU A 298 40.46 36.39 3.91
CA GLU A 298 40.11 37.82 3.90
C GLU A 298 40.28 38.49 5.27
N GLY A 299 40.16 37.74 6.38
CA GLY A 299 40.47 38.21 7.73
C GLY A 299 41.91 38.70 7.87
N ASP A 300 42.86 38.06 7.18
CA ASP A 300 44.28 38.45 7.17
C ASP A 300 44.57 39.75 6.38
N ARG A 301 43.59 40.32 5.67
CA ARG A 301 43.73 41.57 4.92
C ARG A 301 43.21 42.81 5.65
N ILE A 302 42.63 42.66 6.84
CA ILE A 302 42.20 43.81 7.64
C ILE A 302 43.44 44.45 8.27
N LYS A 303 43.97 45.48 7.61
CA LYS A 303 45.09 46.28 8.15
C LYS A 303 44.68 46.89 9.50
N PRO A 304 45.55 46.83 10.53
CA PRO A 304 45.28 47.49 11.79
C PRO A 304 45.11 48.99 11.57
N TRP A 305 44.01 49.53 12.09
CA TRP A 305 43.74 50.97 12.10
C TRP A 305 44.89 51.66 12.84
N SER A 306 45.71 52.41 12.11
CA SER A 306 46.75 53.25 12.72
C SER A 306 46.07 54.41 13.44
N SER A 307 46.14 54.39 14.77
CA SER A 307 45.78 55.49 15.66
C SER A 307 46.62 56.74 15.33
N GLY A 308 45.92 57.81 14.96
CA GLY A 308 46.48 59.17 14.95
C GLY A 308 46.63 59.74 16.35
#